data_AF-A0A223EF04-F1
#
_entry.id   AF-A0A223EF04-F1
#
_cell.length_a   1.000
_cell.length_b   1.000
_cell.length_c   1.000
_cell.angle_alpha   90.00
_cell.angle_beta   90.00
_cell.angle_gamma   90.00
#
_symmetry.space_group_name_H-M   'P 1'
#
loop_
_entity.id
_entity.type
_entity.pdbx_description
1 polymer ?
#
loop_
_entity_poly.entity_id
_entity_poly.type
_entity_poly.pdbx_seq_one_letter_code
_entity_poly.pdbx_strand_id
1 'polypeptide(L)' 'MAFEEDEAEVSNELDEIAFGIARDIECQWDLFLVNTYSFKELQNLDLSKVNLPQDWFIEWLKQLNEE' A
#
# COMPACT_ATOMS: atom_id res chain seq x y z
N MET A 1 -0.68 33.02 -25.10
CA MET A 1 0.72 32.58 -25.03
C MET A 1 0.89 32.05 -23.62
N ALA A 2 1.29 30.78 -23.51
CA ALA A 2 1.59 30.02 -22.30
C ALA A 2 0.54 30.10 -21.17
N PHE A 3 -0.36 29.10 -21.13
CA PHE A 3 -0.65 28.50 -19.84
C PHE A 3 0.71 28.05 -19.30
N GLU A 4 1.19 28.70 -18.25
CA GLU A 4 2.31 28.19 -17.45
C GLU A 4 1.79 26.94 -16.74
N GLU A 5 1.66 25.87 -17.51
CA GLU A 5 1.52 24.49 -17.07
C GLU A 5 2.93 24.01 -16.67
N ASP A 6 3.55 24.74 -15.75
CA ASP A 6 4.64 24.21 -14.93
C ASP A 6 4.01 23.55 -13.70
N GLU A 7 3.08 22.62 -13.94
CA GLU A 7 2.88 21.49 -13.04
C GLU A 7 4.05 20.56 -13.32
N ALA A 8 5.24 20.99 -12.87
CA ALA A 8 6.41 20.15 -12.88
C ALA A 8 6.05 18.92 -12.02
N GLU A 9 5.67 17.84 -12.70
CA GLU A 9 5.76 16.47 -12.24
C GLU A 9 7.19 16.24 -11.76
N VAL A 10 7.49 16.72 -10.56
CA VAL A 10 8.58 16.16 -9.76
C VAL A 10 8.00 14.85 -9.26
N SER A 11 8.03 13.84 -10.13
CA SER A 11 8.09 12.45 -9.69
C SER A 11 9.32 12.38 -8.79
N ASN A 12 9.11 12.50 -7.47
CA ASN A 12 10.12 12.07 -6.55
C ASN A 12 10.17 10.55 -6.73
N GLU A 13 11.33 9.95 -6.99
CA GLU A 13 11.49 8.49 -6.99
C GLU A 13 10.87 7.85 -5.74
N LEU A 14 10.90 8.60 -4.62
CA LEU A 14 10.26 8.25 -3.36
C LEU A 14 8.73 8.15 -3.46
N ASP A 15 8.07 9.01 -4.24
CA ASP A 15 6.63 8.93 -4.50
C ASP A 15 6.30 7.70 -5.35
N GLU A 16 7.11 7.38 -6.36
CA GLU A 16 6.93 6.14 -7.15
C GLU A 16 7.11 4.87 -6.30
N ILE A 17 8.12 4.84 -5.42
CA ILE A 17 8.32 3.75 -4.46
C ILE A 17 7.15 3.66 -3.48
N ALA A 18 6.70 4.79 -2.93
CA ALA A 18 5.56 4.83 -2.03
C ALA A 18 4.26 4.36 -2.70
N PHE A 19 4.02 4.71 -3.98
CA PHE A 19 2.91 4.19 -4.76
C PHE A 19 3.02 2.69 -5.00
N GLY A 20 4.22 2.19 -5.30
CA GLY A 20 4.49 0.76 -5.45
C GLY A 20 4.17 -0.02 -4.18
N ILE A 21 4.60 0.50 -3.04
CA ILE A 21 4.34 -0.08 -1.72
C ILE A 21 2.85 0.02 -1.36
N ALA A 22 2.18 1.14 -1.60
CA ALA A 22 0.75 1.28 -1.34
C ALA A 22 -0.08 0.26 -2.14
N ARG A 23 0.29 0.04 -3.42
CA ARG A 23 -0.31 -1.00 -4.25
C ARG A 23 -0.02 -2.41 -3.72
N ASP A 24 1.20 -2.66 -3.25
CA ASP A 24 1.55 -3.94 -2.66
C ASP A 24 0.76 -4.19 -1.37
N ILE A 25 0.65 -3.18 -0.49
CA ILE A 25 -0.19 -3.21 0.72
C ILE A 25 -1.63 -3.59 0.37
N GLU A 26 -2.24 -2.94 -0.62
CA GLU A 26 -3.62 -3.25 -1.05
C GLU A 26 -3.74 -4.72 -1.52
N CYS A 27 -2.81 -5.17 -2.36
CA CYS A 27 -2.81 -6.52 -2.91
C CYS A 27 -2.61 -7.57 -1.82
N GLN A 28 -1.64 -7.35 -0.92
CA GLN A 28 -1.35 -8.23 0.21
C GLN A 28 -2.52 -8.24 1.21
N TRP A 29 -3.20 -7.11 1.40
CA TRP A 29 -4.37 -7.01 2.26
C TRP A 29 -5.52 -7.89 1.74
N ASP A 30 -5.83 -7.77 0.44
CA ASP A 30 -6.89 -8.59 -0.18
C ASP A 30 -6.54 -10.09 -0.14
N LEU A 31 -5.30 -10.44 -0.48
CA LEU A 31 -4.79 -11.81 -0.40
C LEU A 31 -4.85 -12.36 1.03
N PHE A 32 -4.45 -11.58 2.04
CA PHE A 32 -4.48 -12.01 3.44
C PHE A 32 -5.90 -12.27 3.90
N LEU A 33 -6.83 -11.37 3.58
CA LEU A 33 -8.24 -11.50 3.94
C LEU A 33 -8.89 -12.73 3.32
N VAL A 34 -8.69 -12.96 2.02
CA VAL A 34 -9.26 -14.09 1.29
C VAL A 34 -8.65 -15.43 1.72
N ASN A 35 -7.36 -15.46 2.05
CA ASN A 35 -6.70 -16.68 2.51
C ASN A 35 -7.00 -17.01 3.98
N THR A 36 -7.19 -16.01 4.83
CA THR A 36 -7.37 -16.21 6.28
C THR A 36 -8.83 -16.42 6.66
N TYR A 37 -9.75 -15.72 6.00
CA TYR A 37 -11.16 -15.70 6.38
C TYR A 37 -12.04 -16.27 5.28
N SER A 38 -13.05 -17.03 5.69
CA SER A 38 -14.10 -17.44 4.77
C SER A 38 -15.01 -16.26 4.40
N PHE A 39 -15.70 -16.35 3.26
CA PHE A 39 -16.62 -15.30 2.80
C PHE A 39 -17.67 -14.87 3.84
N LYS A 40 -18.15 -15.82 4.66
CA LYS A 40 -19.12 -15.54 5.74
C LYS A 40 -18.50 -14.80 6.91
N GLU A 41 -17.23 -15.06 7.19
CA GLU A 41 -16.47 -14.35 8.22
C GLU A 41 -16.17 -12.94 7.75
N LEU A 42 -15.71 -12.74 6.50
CA LEU A 42 -15.48 -11.42 5.90
C LEU A 42 -16.72 -10.50 5.96
N GLN A 43 -17.92 -11.04 5.76
CA GLN A 43 -19.17 -10.27 5.84
C GLN A 43 -19.45 -9.66 7.23
N ASN A 44 -18.95 -10.31 8.29
CA ASN A 44 -19.14 -9.87 9.68
C ASN A 44 -17.81 -9.48 10.33
N LEU A 45 -16.74 -9.39 9.55
CA LEU A 45 -15.40 -9.15 10.05
C LEU A 45 -15.25 -7.67 10.35
N ASP A 46 -14.79 -7.40 11.56
CA ASP A 46 -14.39 -6.07 11.95
C ASP A 46 -12.98 -5.80 11.41
N LEU A 47 -12.90 -5.09 10.28
CA LEU A 47 -11.64 -4.74 9.62
C LEU A 47 -10.70 -3.94 10.54
N SER A 48 -11.22 -3.25 11.56
CA SER A 48 -10.41 -2.53 12.55
C SER A 48 -9.66 -3.44 13.51
N LYS A 49 -9.98 -4.74 13.55
CA LYS A 49 -9.27 -5.75 14.36
C LYS A 49 -8.32 -6.61 13.54
N VAL A 50 -8.29 -6.43 12.22
CA VAL A 50 -7.38 -7.14 11.33
C VAL A 50 -6.05 -6.43 11.37
N ASN A 51 -5.04 -7.11 11.91
CA ASN A 51 -3.67 -6.65 11.86
C ASN A 51 -2.92 -7.45 10.81
N LEU A 52 -2.34 -6.74 9.84
CA LEU A 52 -1.40 -7.32 8.90
C LEU A 52 -0.12 -7.78 9.63
N PRO A 53 0.61 -8.76 9.07
CA PRO A 53 1.90 -9.18 9.58
C PRO A 53 2.88 -8.00 9.72
N GLN A 54 3.51 -7.88 10.89
CA GLN A 54 4.47 -6.80 11.16
C GLN A 54 5.68 -6.85 10.22
N ASP A 55 6.09 -8.05 9.81
CA ASP A 55 7.24 -8.25 8.91
C ASP A 55 7.07 -7.55 7.56
N TRP A 56 5.85 -7.46 7.03
CA TRP A 56 5.56 -6.77 5.77
C TRP A 56 5.84 -5.27 5.89
N PHE A 57 5.44 -4.65 7.00
CA PHE A 57 5.76 -3.24 7.25
C PHE A 57 7.26 -2.99 7.38
N ILE A 58 8.02 -3.95 7.94
CA ILE A 58 9.48 -3.83 8.04
C ILE A 58 10.11 -3.87 6.64
N GLU A 59 9.63 -4.73 5.74
CA GLU A 59 10.10 -4.80 4.35
C GLU A 59 9.74 -3.54 3.56
N TRP A 60 8.50 -3.05 3.67
CA TRP A 60 8.08 -1.80 3.03
C TRP A 60 8.86 -0.59 3.54
N LEU A 61 9.11 -0.50 4.86
CA LEU A 61 9.93 0.57 5.43
C LEU A 61 11.39 0.50 4.97
N LYS A 62 11.94 -0.71 4.76
CA LYS A 62 13.27 -0.88 4.17
C LYS A 62 13.31 -0.38 2.73
N GLN A 63 12.30 -0.70 1.92
CA GLN A 63 12.21 -0.23 0.53
C GLN A 63 12.06 1.31 0.45
N LEU A 64 11.36 1.93 1.40
CA LEU A 64 11.26 3.40 1.48
C LEU A 64 12.55 4.09 1.92
N ASN A 65 13.37 3.42 2.74
CA ASN A 65 14.61 3.97 3.30
C ASN A 65 15.88 3.50 2.57
N GLU A 66 15.76 2.78 1.45
CA GLU A 66 16.91 2.40 0.63
C GLU A 66 17.40 3.65 -0.14
N GLU A 67 18.37 4.37 0.45
CA GLU A 67 19.25 5.36 -0.22
C GLU A 67 20.31 4.69 -1.11
#